data_AF-A0A834NEH6-F1
#
_entry.id   AF-A0A834NEH6-F1
#
_cell.length_a   1.000
_cell.length_b   1.000
_cell.length_c   1.000
_cell.angle_alpha   90.00
_cell.angle_beta   90.00
_cell.angle_gamma   90.00
#
_symmetry.space_group_name_H-M   'P 1'
#
loop_
_entity.id
_entity.type
_entity.pdbx_description
1 polymer ?
#
loop_
_entity_poly.entity_id
_entity_poly.type
_entity_poly.pdbx_seq_one_letter_code
_entity_poly.pdbx_strand_id
1 'polypeptide(L)'
;MTWSVTFAANDAHGAAGVSAWRPYELSIVPYALCRLASLPDSVVGLRLEKSNISNIPTNAFSRFAGSLIELRITGCSLEKIEDDAFRSLDKLETLDLSNNRIVAIETSWIRGLSKLKELIVLRNRIRKIDQEFYVLLPKLELLDIAYNELVDCITEENLKKLKHLKLILIASNPWSYRCRAKMTYSLKRGGVNWIKDWSIGDLLIEECLVHEPKADTDDEILRKCVDRKSFESISPILPALERKVDELSRKIEELENEVKDLKKKD
;
A
#
# COMPACT_ATOMS: atom_id res chain seq x y z
N MET A 1 -22.86 11.61 -3.18
CA MET A 1 -21.79 10.59 -3.07
C MET A 1 -22.46 9.26 -2.81
N THR A 2 -22.26 8.29 -3.71
CA THR A 2 -22.81 6.93 -3.58
C THR A 2 -21.88 6.09 -2.72
N TRP A 3 -22.40 5.57 -1.62
CA TRP A 3 -21.72 4.60 -0.76
C TRP A 3 -21.93 3.20 -1.37
N SER A 4 -20.91 2.33 -1.35
CA SER A 4 -21.04 0.96 -1.86
C SER A 4 -20.58 -0.06 -0.83
N VAL A 5 -21.49 -0.97 -0.48
CA VAL A 5 -21.16 -2.23 0.19
C VAL A 5 -21.41 -3.34 -0.81
N THR A 6 -20.39 -4.14 -1.07
CA THR A 6 -20.51 -5.35 -1.90
C THR A 6 -20.01 -6.53 -1.10
N PHE A 7 -20.65 -7.68 -1.30
CA PHE A 7 -20.21 -8.91 -0.66
C PHE A 7 -20.24 -10.07 -1.64
N ALA A 8 -19.47 -11.09 -1.33
CA ALA A 8 -19.53 -12.40 -1.96
C ALA A 8 -19.77 -13.44 -0.87
N ALA A 9 -20.62 -14.42 -1.15
CA ALA A 9 -20.89 -15.55 -0.26
C ALA A 9 -20.67 -16.85 -1.03
N ASN A 10 -20.35 -17.93 -0.32
CA ASN A 10 -20.34 -19.25 -0.95
C ASN A 10 -21.77 -19.62 -1.33
N ASP A 11 -22.02 -19.81 -2.63
CA ASP A 11 -23.22 -20.51 -3.08
C ASP A 11 -23.17 -21.95 -2.57
N ALA A 12 -24.32 -22.58 -2.32
CA ALA A 12 -24.46 -23.91 -1.72
C ALA A 12 -23.83 -25.08 -2.54
N HIS A 13 -23.02 -24.77 -3.56
CA HIS A 13 -22.43 -25.71 -4.51
C HIS A 13 -20.89 -25.72 -4.51
N GLY A 14 -20.23 -25.17 -3.50
CA GLY A 14 -18.88 -25.60 -3.13
C GLY A 14 -17.74 -25.24 -4.10
N ALA A 15 -17.86 -24.17 -4.88
CA ALA A 15 -16.72 -23.62 -5.60
C ALA A 15 -15.90 -22.70 -4.66
N ALA A 16 -14.67 -23.11 -4.34
CA ALA A 16 -13.69 -22.29 -3.63
C ALA A 16 -13.23 -21.14 -4.55
N GLY A 17 -13.99 -20.06 -4.57
CA GLY A 17 -13.68 -18.88 -5.36
C GLY A 17 -14.75 -17.81 -5.19
N VAL A 18 -14.31 -16.57 -5.04
CA VAL A 18 -15.15 -15.35 -4.97
C VAL A 18 -15.76 -15.10 -6.36
N SER A 19 -16.68 -15.97 -6.78
CA SER A 19 -17.09 -16.09 -8.19
C SER A 19 -18.23 -15.13 -8.58
N ALA A 20 -18.87 -14.45 -7.62
CA ALA A 20 -19.84 -13.39 -7.91
C ALA A 20 -19.95 -12.38 -6.76
N TRP A 21 -19.41 -11.16 -6.95
CA TRP A 21 -19.67 -10.03 -6.06
C TRP A 21 -21.09 -9.51 -6.30
N ARG A 22 -21.91 -9.48 -5.25
CA ARG A 22 -23.27 -8.96 -5.32
C ARG A 22 -23.29 -7.54 -4.75
N PRO A 23 -23.68 -6.52 -5.53
CA PRO A 23 -23.89 -5.18 -5.00
C PRO A 23 -25.10 -5.20 -4.06
N TYR A 24 -24.92 -4.63 -2.87
CA TYR A 24 -26.05 -4.32 -2.00
C TYR A 24 -26.46 -2.87 -2.26
N GLU A 25 -27.24 -2.67 -3.33
CA GLU A 25 -27.86 -1.36 -3.59
C GLU A 25 -29.05 -1.18 -2.65
N LEU A 26 -28.96 -0.24 -1.70
CA LEU A 26 -30.11 0.50 -1.19
C LEU A 26 -29.66 1.73 -0.38
N SER A 27 -30.10 2.88 -0.90
CA SER A 27 -30.29 4.21 -0.31
C SER A 27 -29.67 4.51 1.07
N ILE A 28 -28.82 5.54 1.08
CA ILE A 28 -28.63 6.58 2.11
C ILE A 28 -29.08 6.19 3.53
N VAL A 29 -28.16 5.64 4.35
CA VAL A 29 -28.28 5.66 5.82
C VAL A 29 -26.86 5.82 6.41
N PRO A 30 -26.64 6.65 7.44
CA PRO A 30 -25.36 6.71 8.15
C PRO A 30 -25.11 5.36 8.85
N TYR A 31 -23.85 4.98 9.05
CA TYR A 31 -23.39 3.73 9.72
C TYR A 31 -23.36 2.46 8.85
N ALA A 32 -22.29 2.34 8.05
CA ALA A 32 -22.01 1.14 7.24
C ALA A 32 -21.78 -0.13 8.09
N LEU A 33 -21.21 -0.02 9.29
CA LEU A 33 -20.94 -1.18 10.16
C LEU A 33 -22.21 -1.79 10.77
N CYS A 34 -23.27 -1.01 11.04
CA CYS A 34 -24.55 -1.56 11.48
C CYS A 34 -25.17 -2.50 10.44
N ARG A 35 -24.84 -2.33 9.15
CA ARG A 35 -25.33 -3.18 8.06
C ARG A 35 -24.68 -4.56 8.02
N LEU A 36 -23.62 -4.81 8.79
CA LEU A 36 -23.04 -6.16 8.91
C LEU A 36 -24.04 -7.14 9.53
N ALA A 37 -25.00 -6.66 10.33
CA ALA A 37 -26.03 -7.48 10.94
C ALA A 37 -27.04 -8.09 9.94
N SER A 38 -27.18 -7.52 8.74
CA SER A 38 -28.10 -8.04 7.72
C SER A 38 -27.44 -8.99 6.72
N LEU A 39 -26.12 -9.18 6.80
CA LEU A 39 -25.39 -10.07 5.90
C LEU A 39 -25.40 -11.52 6.42
N PRO A 40 -25.38 -12.52 5.53
CA PRO A 40 -25.32 -13.92 5.94
C PRO A 40 -23.95 -14.27 6.52
N ASP A 41 -23.91 -15.23 7.45
CA ASP A 41 -22.67 -15.66 8.11
C ASP A 41 -21.70 -16.37 7.14
N SER A 42 -22.17 -16.79 5.97
CA SER A 42 -21.39 -17.45 4.90
C SER A 42 -20.66 -16.49 3.96
N VAL A 43 -20.62 -15.19 4.26
CA VAL A 43 -19.87 -14.20 3.48
C VAL A 43 -18.38 -14.54 3.47
N VAL A 44 -17.83 -14.68 2.26
CA VAL A 44 -16.40 -14.96 2.02
C VAL A 44 -15.63 -13.70 1.61
N GLY A 45 -16.31 -12.70 1.07
CA GLY A 45 -15.71 -11.44 0.66
C GLY A 45 -16.58 -10.27 1.08
N LEU A 46 -15.98 -9.23 1.69
CA LEU A 46 -16.67 -8.01 2.09
C LEU A 46 -15.90 -6.78 1.61
N ARG A 47 -16.56 -5.87 0.90
CA ARG A 47 -15.99 -4.58 0.51
C ARG A 47 -16.86 -3.44 1.02
N LEU A 48 -16.24 -2.55 1.76
CA LEU A 48 -16.79 -1.31 2.27
C LEU A 48 -16.02 -0.18 1.62
N GLU A 49 -16.63 0.51 0.66
CA GLU A 49 -15.93 1.55 -0.09
C GLU A 49 -16.59 2.91 0.12
N LYS A 50 -15.72 3.92 0.12
CA LYS A 50 -16.09 5.34 0.14
C LYS A 50 -17.00 5.70 1.30
N SER A 51 -17.04 4.90 2.40
CA SER A 51 -17.91 4.91 3.60
C SER A 51 -17.32 5.70 4.76
N ASN A 52 -18.05 6.57 5.45
CA ASN A 52 -17.46 7.34 6.57
C ASN A 52 -17.33 6.45 7.81
N ILE A 53 -16.32 5.58 7.82
CA ILE A 53 -16.00 4.62 8.88
C ILE A 53 -14.70 5.08 9.50
N SER A 54 -14.77 6.06 10.40
CA SER A 54 -13.58 6.60 11.06
C SER A 54 -12.99 5.66 12.12
N ASN A 55 -13.79 4.72 12.65
CA ASN A 55 -13.40 3.74 13.66
C ASN A 55 -13.90 2.34 13.31
N ILE A 56 -13.04 1.33 13.43
CA ILE A 56 -13.44 -0.09 13.46
C ILE A 56 -13.41 -0.56 14.91
N PRO A 57 -14.56 -0.94 15.50
CA PRO A 57 -14.61 -1.37 16.88
C PRO A 57 -14.04 -2.78 17.08
N THR A 58 -13.73 -3.09 18.32
CA THR A 58 -13.32 -4.42 18.78
C THR A 58 -14.32 -5.48 18.30
N ASN A 59 -13.84 -6.61 17.75
CA ASN A 59 -14.68 -7.72 17.25
C ASN A 59 -15.72 -7.36 16.18
N ALA A 60 -15.56 -6.24 15.45
CA ALA A 60 -16.51 -5.76 14.44
C ALA A 60 -16.94 -6.83 13.41
N PHE A 61 -16.05 -7.77 13.09
CA PHE A 61 -16.26 -8.79 12.07
C PHE A 61 -16.39 -10.21 12.63
N SER A 62 -16.55 -10.37 13.94
CA SER A 62 -16.61 -11.69 14.63
C SER A 62 -17.68 -12.64 14.09
N ARG A 63 -18.77 -12.10 13.55
CA ARG A 63 -19.82 -12.88 12.88
C ARG A 63 -19.31 -13.66 11.66
N PHE A 64 -18.27 -13.18 10.99
CA PHE A 64 -17.70 -13.79 9.78
C PHE A 64 -16.41 -14.58 10.06
N ALA A 65 -16.09 -14.84 11.34
CA ALA A 65 -14.88 -15.56 11.76
C ALA A 65 -14.66 -16.87 11.00
N GLY A 66 -15.74 -17.62 10.74
CA GLY A 66 -15.69 -18.92 10.08
C GLY A 66 -15.67 -18.90 8.56
N SER A 67 -15.75 -17.74 7.90
CA SER A 67 -16.07 -17.66 6.47
C SER A 67 -15.28 -16.60 5.70
N LEU A 68 -14.93 -15.47 6.32
CA LEU A 68 -14.35 -14.33 5.61
C LEU A 68 -12.91 -14.61 5.15
N ILE A 69 -12.68 -14.44 3.85
CA ILE A 69 -11.39 -14.64 3.17
C ILE A 69 -10.84 -13.31 2.68
N GLU A 70 -11.69 -12.41 2.20
CA GLU A 70 -11.31 -11.10 1.68
C GLU A 70 -12.07 -9.98 2.39
N LEU A 71 -11.35 -9.00 2.94
CA LEU A 71 -11.92 -7.80 3.54
C LEU A 71 -11.26 -6.56 2.92
N ARG A 72 -12.06 -5.70 2.30
CA ARG A 72 -11.62 -4.40 1.79
C ARG A 72 -12.40 -3.28 2.44
N ILE A 73 -11.70 -2.30 2.98
CA ILE A 73 -12.27 -1.09 3.57
C ILE A 73 -11.49 0.09 2.99
N THR A 74 -11.94 0.63 1.86
CA THR A 74 -11.14 1.57 1.06
C THR A 74 -11.81 2.93 0.91
N GLY A 75 -11.03 4.01 1.02
CA GLY A 75 -11.57 5.37 0.86
C GLY A 75 -12.54 5.78 1.96
N CYS A 76 -12.43 5.19 3.16
CA CYS A 76 -13.44 5.29 4.22
C CYS A 76 -13.13 6.35 5.30
N SER A 77 -12.04 7.12 5.12
CA SER A 77 -11.49 8.02 6.15
C SER A 77 -11.25 7.31 7.50
N LEU A 78 -10.90 6.02 7.45
CA LEU A 78 -10.60 5.22 8.64
C LEU A 78 -9.33 5.74 9.32
N GLU A 79 -9.45 6.11 10.59
CA GLU A 79 -8.36 6.67 11.40
C GLU A 79 -7.98 5.73 12.55
N LYS A 80 -8.98 5.09 13.18
CA LYS A 80 -8.79 4.23 14.35
C LYS A 80 -9.25 2.80 14.07
N ILE A 81 -8.41 1.83 14.41
CA ILE A 81 -8.76 0.41 14.46
C ILE A 81 -8.55 -0.01 15.90
N GLU A 82 -9.63 -0.40 16.58
CA GLU A 82 -9.53 -0.85 17.97
C GLU A 82 -8.83 -2.20 18.08
N ASP A 83 -8.31 -2.46 19.27
CA ASP A 83 -7.72 -3.74 19.63
C ASP A 83 -8.67 -4.89 19.30
N ASP A 84 -8.11 -5.99 18.79
CA ASP A 84 -8.87 -7.18 18.43
C ASP A 84 -9.98 -6.97 17.38
N ALA A 85 -10.01 -5.84 16.65
CA ALA A 85 -10.96 -5.58 15.57
C ALA A 85 -11.06 -6.75 14.56
N PHE A 86 -9.93 -7.38 14.23
CA PHE A 86 -9.84 -8.48 13.27
C PHE A 86 -9.47 -9.84 13.91
N ARG A 87 -9.45 -9.94 15.24
CA ARG A 87 -8.87 -11.10 15.97
C ARG A 87 -9.42 -12.45 15.54
N SER A 88 -10.72 -12.48 15.23
CA SER A 88 -11.47 -13.69 14.92
C SER A 88 -11.38 -14.11 13.45
N LEU A 89 -10.76 -13.31 12.58
CA LEU A 89 -10.70 -13.55 11.14
C LEU A 89 -9.50 -14.45 10.76
N ASP A 90 -9.44 -15.65 11.34
CA ASP A 90 -8.33 -16.59 11.16
C ASP A 90 -8.26 -17.23 9.76
N LYS A 91 -9.33 -17.07 8.96
CA LYS A 91 -9.41 -17.46 7.54
C LYS A 91 -9.08 -16.34 6.56
N LEU A 92 -8.90 -15.11 7.03
CA LEU A 92 -8.64 -13.97 6.16
C LEU A 92 -7.31 -14.13 5.43
N GLU A 93 -7.35 -14.01 4.12
CA GLU A 93 -6.17 -14.07 3.25
C GLU A 93 -5.81 -12.70 2.68
N THR A 94 -6.80 -11.84 2.43
CA THR A 94 -6.58 -10.48 1.88
C THR A 94 -7.24 -9.42 2.76
N LEU A 95 -6.44 -8.45 3.20
CA LEU A 95 -6.88 -7.26 3.92
C LEU A 95 -6.41 -6.00 3.18
N ASP A 96 -7.37 -5.25 2.63
CA ASP A 96 -7.12 -3.98 1.94
C ASP A 96 -7.75 -2.83 2.72
N LEU A 97 -6.90 -1.96 3.27
CA LEU A 97 -7.25 -0.76 4.01
C LEU A 97 -6.75 0.50 3.28
N SER A 98 -6.62 0.44 1.95
CA SER A 98 -6.05 1.52 1.17
C SER A 98 -6.89 2.81 1.16
N ASN A 99 -6.22 3.95 0.93
CA ASN A 99 -6.85 5.26 0.84
C ASN A 99 -7.63 5.64 2.11
N ASN A 100 -7.06 5.37 3.28
CA ASN A 100 -7.59 5.78 4.57
C ASN A 100 -6.61 6.76 5.27
N ARG A 101 -6.68 6.87 6.59
CA ARG A 101 -5.89 7.80 7.40
C ARG A 101 -5.23 7.10 8.59
N ILE A 102 -4.94 5.80 8.44
CA ILE A 102 -4.31 4.98 9.47
C ILE A 102 -2.89 5.49 9.72
N VAL A 103 -2.50 5.60 11.00
CA VAL A 103 -1.21 6.20 11.41
C VAL A 103 -0.16 5.17 11.81
N ALA A 104 -0.56 3.94 12.15
CA ALA A 104 0.35 2.88 12.54
C ALA A 104 -0.21 1.50 12.20
N ILE A 105 0.70 0.55 11.97
CA ILE A 105 0.38 -0.89 11.98
C ILE A 105 0.70 -1.41 13.37
N GLU A 106 -0.35 -1.61 14.17
CA GLU A 106 -0.23 -1.98 15.57
C GLU A 106 -0.53 -3.46 15.77
N THR A 107 0.27 -4.09 16.63
CA THR A 107 0.08 -5.50 17.03
C THR A 107 -1.35 -5.77 17.49
N SER A 108 -1.96 -4.81 18.18
CA SER A 108 -3.24 -4.97 18.85
C SER A 108 -4.39 -5.29 17.90
N TRP A 109 -4.36 -4.80 16.66
CA TRP A 109 -5.39 -5.05 15.67
C TRP A 109 -5.00 -6.07 14.60
N ILE A 110 -3.71 -6.31 14.34
CA ILE A 110 -3.29 -7.34 13.37
C ILE A 110 -3.30 -8.77 13.93
N ARG A 111 -3.28 -8.94 15.25
CA ARG A 111 -3.22 -10.27 15.89
C ARG A 111 -4.44 -11.10 15.51
N GLY A 112 -4.23 -12.39 15.27
CA GLY A 112 -5.27 -13.33 14.83
C GLY A 112 -5.30 -13.57 13.31
N LEU A 113 -4.69 -12.68 12.51
CA LEU A 113 -4.61 -12.77 11.05
C LEU A 113 -3.55 -13.79 10.55
N SER A 114 -3.55 -14.99 11.12
CA SER A 114 -2.50 -16.01 10.90
C SER A 114 -2.43 -16.59 9.49
N LYS A 115 -3.49 -16.42 8.68
CA LYS A 115 -3.55 -16.85 7.27
C LYS A 115 -3.39 -15.73 6.27
N LEU A 116 -3.17 -14.49 6.72
CA LEU A 116 -3.09 -13.35 5.84
C LEU A 116 -1.91 -13.49 4.86
N LYS A 117 -2.22 -13.36 3.58
CA LYS A 117 -1.28 -13.40 2.46
C LYS A 117 -1.05 -12.01 1.87
N GLU A 118 -2.07 -11.16 1.89
CA GLU A 118 -1.99 -9.83 1.30
C GLU A 118 -2.44 -8.79 2.32
N LEU A 119 -1.53 -7.86 2.63
CA LEU A 119 -1.85 -6.67 3.41
C LEU A 119 -1.58 -5.44 2.55
N ILE A 120 -2.66 -4.69 2.27
CA ILE A 120 -2.61 -3.48 1.45
C ILE A 120 -3.03 -2.31 2.34
N VAL A 121 -2.09 -1.43 2.65
CA VAL A 121 -2.30 -0.19 3.41
C VAL A 121 -1.81 1.04 2.62
N LEU A 122 -1.81 0.90 1.28
CA LEU A 122 -1.50 1.95 0.31
C LEU A 122 -2.23 3.27 0.63
N ARG A 123 -1.54 4.41 0.50
CA ARG A 123 -2.15 5.74 0.66
C ARG A 123 -2.84 5.90 2.01
N ASN A 124 -2.06 5.71 3.07
CA ASN A 124 -2.44 6.02 4.45
C ASN A 124 -1.46 7.07 5.01
N ARG A 125 -1.40 7.21 6.35
CA ARG A 125 -0.47 8.12 7.05
C ARG A 125 0.44 7.33 7.99
N ILE A 126 0.78 6.10 7.61
CA ILE A 126 1.48 5.18 8.50
C ILE A 126 2.89 5.70 8.74
N ARG A 127 3.24 5.90 10.01
CA ARG A 127 4.58 6.35 10.45
C ARG A 127 5.37 5.26 11.13
N LYS A 128 4.69 4.22 11.62
CA LYS A 128 5.30 3.14 12.41
C LYS A 128 4.64 1.80 12.11
N ILE A 129 5.47 0.75 12.11
CA ILE A 129 5.05 -0.66 12.10
C ILE A 129 5.61 -1.31 13.36
N ASP A 130 4.76 -1.91 14.18
CA ASP A 130 5.19 -2.59 15.40
C ASP A 130 6.09 -3.80 15.10
N GLN A 131 7.06 -4.08 15.96
CA GLN A 131 8.06 -5.13 15.71
C GLN A 131 7.48 -6.55 15.69
N GLU A 132 6.36 -6.79 16.37
CA GLU A 132 5.70 -8.10 16.36
C GLU A 132 4.94 -8.37 15.05
N PHE A 133 4.68 -7.34 14.24
CA PHE A 133 4.08 -7.47 12.90
C PHE A 133 4.76 -8.56 12.07
N TYR A 134 6.08 -8.54 12.05
CA TYR A 134 6.89 -9.42 11.21
C TYR A 134 6.81 -10.89 11.64
N VAL A 135 6.34 -11.18 12.85
CA VAL A 135 6.19 -12.54 13.40
C VAL A 135 4.73 -13.00 13.32
N LEU A 136 3.78 -12.07 13.51
CA LEU A 136 2.35 -12.38 13.56
C LEU A 136 1.73 -12.71 12.19
N LEU A 137 2.37 -12.29 11.09
CA LEU A 137 1.91 -12.54 9.73
C LEU A 137 2.87 -13.47 8.97
N PRO A 138 3.06 -14.72 9.41
CA PRO A 138 4.08 -15.60 8.85
C PRO A 138 3.81 -15.98 7.38
N LYS A 139 2.55 -15.94 6.93
CA LYS A 139 2.13 -16.30 5.57
C LYS A 139 2.05 -15.13 4.59
N LEU A 140 2.46 -13.94 5.01
CA LEU A 140 2.35 -12.75 4.17
C LEU A 140 3.20 -12.91 2.91
N GLU A 141 2.57 -12.76 1.74
CA GLU A 141 3.16 -12.86 0.41
C GLU A 141 3.29 -11.50 -0.26
N LEU A 142 2.34 -10.59 0.01
CA LEU A 142 2.30 -9.23 -0.52
C LEU A 142 2.10 -8.23 0.62
N LEU A 143 3.00 -7.24 0.69
CA LEU A 143 2.87 -6.09 1.59
C LEU A 143 2.93 -4.79 0.77
N ASP A 144 1.81 -4.08 0.72
CA ASP A 144 1.75 -2.74 0.12
C ASP A 144 1.65 -1.67 1.20
N ILE A 145 2.77 -0.98 1.42
CA ILE A 145 2.92 0.15 2.33
C ILE A 145 3.28 1.42 1.57
N ALA A 146 3.08 1.46 0.25
CA ALA A 146 3.43 2.62 -0.56
C ALA A 146 2.56 3.84 -0.21
N TYR A 147 3.06 5.04 -0.49
CA TYR A 147 2.38 6.30 -0.19
C TYR A 147 1.97 6.41 1.29
N ASN A 148 2.94 6.29 2.17
CA ASN A 148 2.78 6.46 3.61
C ASN A 148 3.85 7.43 4.14
N GLU A 149 4.00 7.52 5.45
CA GLU A 149 4.89 8.46 6.14
C GLU A 149 5.99 7.72 6.93
N LEU A 150 6.39 6.53 6.47
CA LEU A 150 7.39 5.69 7.14
C LEU A 150 8.80 6.26 6.97
N VAL A 151 9.49 6.42 8.10
CA VAL A 151 10.88 6.88 8.16
C VAL A 151 11.84 5.78 8.60
N ASP A 152 11.37 4.84 9.43
CA ASP A 152 12.19 3.79 10.04
C ASP A 152 12.51 2.67 9.05
N CYS A 153 13.78 2.31 8.89
CA CYS A 153 14.17 1.28 7.94
C CYS A 153 13.50 -0.08 8.23
N ILE A 154 13.06 -0.78 7.19
CA ILE A 154 12.74 -2.21 7.30
C ILE A 154 14.06 -2.98 7.28
N THR A 155 14.43 -3.60 8.40
CA THR A 155 15.72 -4.26 8.54
C THR A 155 15.76 -5.64 7.86
N GLU A 156 16.97 -6.15 7.59
CA GLU A 156 17.15 -7.53 7.11
C GLU A 156 16.54 -8.56 8.08
N GLU A 157 16.61 -8.31 9.40
CA GLU A 157 16.01 -9.18 10.41
C GLU A 157 14.48 -9.20 10.29
N ASN A 158 13.86 -8.05 10.08
CA ASN A 158 12.41 -7.95 9.87
C ASN A 158 11.99 -8.73 8.62
N LEU A 159 12.71 -8.56 7.51
CA LEU A 159 12.42 -9.26 6.25
C LEU A 159 12.59 -10.78 6.37
N LYS A 160 13.61 -11.26 7.10
CA LYS A 160 13.82 -12.70 7.33
C LYS A 160 12.68 -13.38 8.11
N LYS A 161 11.96 -12.62 8.94
CA LYS A 161 10.79 -13.13 9.68
C LYS A 161 9.59 -13.36 8.74
N LEU A 162 9.45 -12.54 7.70
CA LEU A 162 8.43 -12.68 6.66
C LEU A 162 8.85 -13.68 5.57
N LYS A 163 8.93 -14.97 5.93
CA LYS A 163 9.51 -16.04 5.11
C LYS A 163 8.83 -16.27 3.75
N HIS A 164 7.57 -15.88 3.62
CA HIS A 164 6.78 -16.10 2.41
C HIS A 164 6.60 -14.83 1.56
N LEU A 165 7.23 -13.71 1.95
CA LEU A 165 7.07 -12.44 1.26
C LEU A 165 7.68 -12.52 -0.14
N LYS A 166 6.85 -12.30 -1.15
CA LYS A 166 7.23 -12.33 -2.57
C LYS A 166 7.31 -10.94 -3.16
N LEU A 167 6.45 -10.02 -2.70
CA LEU A 167 6.35 -8.67 -3.22
C LEU A 167 6.16 -7.67 -2.08
N ILE A 168 6.93 -6.59 -2.12
CA ILE A 168 6.74 -5.43 -1.24
C ILE A 168 6.67 -4.14 -2.05
N LEU A 169 5.63 -3.34 -1.84
CA LEU A 169 5.48 -2.02 -2.46
C LEU A 169 5.80 -0.98 -1.39
N ILE A 170 6.92 -0.28 -1.57
CA ILE A 170 7.49 0.65 -0.55
C ILE A 170 7.67 2.07 -1.06
N ALA A 171 7.29 2.33 -2.31
CA ALA A 171 7.44 3.62 -2.95
C ALA A 171 6.74 4.74 -2.16
N SER A 172 7.25 5.96 -2.31
CA SER A 172 6.61 7.19 -1.80
C SER A 172 6.42 7.17 -0.28
N ASN A 173 7.48 6.81 0.42
CA ASN A 173 7.66 7.02 1.84
C ASN A 173 8.94 7.84 2.08
N PRO A 174 9.03 8.62 3.16
CA PRO A 174 10.18 9.46 3.49
C PRO A 174 11.39 8.66 4.01
N TRP A 175 11.79 7.61 3.29
CA TRP A 175 12.95 6.78 3.63
C TRP A 175 14.25 7.58 3.56
N SER A 176 15.06 7.54 4.62
CA SER A 176 16.41 8.09 4.55
C SER A 176 17.27 7.34 3.53
N TYR A 177 18.28 8.00 2.96
CA TYR A 177 19.21 7.37 2.00
C TYR A 177 19.81 6.08 2.57
N ARG A 178 20.15 6.06 3.86
CA ARG A 178 20.65 4.84 4.52
C ARG A 178 19.64 3.70 4.50
N CYS A 179 18.37 4.00 4.79
CA CYS A 179 17.32 3.00 4.75
C CYS A 179 17.19 2.44 3.33
N ARG A 180 17.19 3.30 2.31
CA ARG A 180 17.11 2.89 0.89
C ARG A 180 18.23 1.96 0.49
N ALA A 181 19.49 2.30 0.82
CA ALA A 181 20.64 1.44 0.54
C ALA A 181 20.54 0.08 1.24
N LYS A 182 20.28 0.08 2.57
CA LYS A 182 20.16 -1.16 3.36
C LYS A 182 19.00 -2.05 2.91
N MET A 183 17.85 -1.46 2.61
CA MET A 183 16.68 -2.18 2.12
C MET A 183 16.93 -2.73 0.71
N THR A 184 17.54 -1.96 -0.21
CA THR A 184 17.92 -2.46 -1.56
C THR A 184 18.71 -3.75 -1.43
N TYR A 185 19.76 -3.72 -0.60
CA TYR A 185 20.65 -4.84 -0.40
C TYR A 185 19.91 -6.05 0.20
N SER A 186 19.14 -5.81 1.26
CA SER A 186 18.42 -6.85 2.00
C SER A 186 17.34 -7.53 1.15
N LEU A 187 16.54 -6.74 0.40
CA LEU A 187 15.48 -7.25 -0.48
C LEU A 187 16.06 -8.05 -1.64
N LYS A 188 17.12 -7.54 -2.29
CA LYS A 188 17.81 -8.25 -3.38
C LYS A 188 18.38 -9.59 -2.91
N ARG A 189 19.05 -9.60 -1.75
CA ARG A 189 19.62 -10.81 -1.15
C ARG A 189 18.54 -11.81 -0.73
N GLY A 190 17.40 -11.32 -0.25
CA GLY A 190 16.25 -12.12 0.16
C GLY A 190 15.43 -12.68 -1.00
N GLY A 191 15.68 -12.25 -2.25
CA GLY A 191 14.89 -12.68 -3.41
C GLY A 191 13.43 -12.20 -3.39
N VAL A 192 13.14 -11.16 -2.60
CA VAL A 192 11.82 -10.52 -2.55
C VAL A 192 11.75 -9.55 -3.71
N ASN A 193 10.64 -9.48 -4.46
CA ASN A 193 10.43 -8.42 -5.44
C ASN A 193 9.99 -7.14 -4.74
N TRP A 194 10.40 -5.98 -5.24
CA TRP A 194 9.94 -4.71 -4.68
C TRP A 194 9.71 -3.64 -5.74
N ILE A 195 8.69 -2.82 -5.51
CA ILE A 195 8.48 -1.59 -6.27
C ILE A 195 8.86 -0.40 -5.39
N LYS A 196 9.82 0.38 -5.89
CA LYS A 196 10.38 1.58 -5.28
C LYS A 196 10.34 2.73 -6.28
N ASP A 197 10.38 3.95 -5.77
CA ASP A 197 10.48 5.20 -6.54
C ASP A 197 11.84 5.91 -6.33
N TRP A 198 12.85 5.18 -5.85
CA TRP A 198 14.17 5.76 -5.62
C TRP A 198 14.77 6.21 -6.97
N SER A 199 15.25 7.44 -7.02
CA SER A 199 15.94 7.99 -8.18
C SER A 199 17.33 7.38 -8.35
N ILE A 200 18.08 7.83 -9.36
CA ILE A 200 19.50 7.44 -9.56
C ILE A 200 20.38 7.71 -8.33
N GLY A 201 19.88 8.52 -7.37
CA GLY A 201 20.54 8.84 -6.12
C GLY A 201 21.05 7.64 -5.33
N ASP A 202 20.41 6.46 -5.44
CA ASP A 202 20.91 5.25 -4.75
C ASP A 202 22.31 4.83 -5.19
N LEU A 203 22.65 5.01 -6.48
CA LEU A 203 23.98 4.70 -7.02
C LEU A 203 25.04 5.66 -6.48
N LEU A 204 24.61 6.85 -6.05
CA LEU A 204 25.46 7.91 -5.55
C LEU A 204 25.64 7.85 -4.03
N ILE A 205 24.85 7.02 -3.32
CA ILE A 205 24.97 6.87 -1.87
C ILE A 205 26.37 6.38 -1.51
N GLU A 206 26.87 5.32 -2.15
CA GLU A 206 28.19 4.76 -1.85
C GLU A 206 29.32 5.76 -2.14
N GLU A 207 29.23 6.49 -3.26
CA GLU A 207 30.18 7.56 -3.59
C GLU A 207 30.18 8.65 -2.51
N CYS A 208 28.99 9.11 -2.09
CA CYS A 208 28.85 10.12 -1.05
C CYS A 208 29.33 9.61 0.32
N LEU A 209 29.08 8.36 0.68
CA LEU A 209 29.56 7.76 1.93
C LEU A 209 31.09 7.72 2.00
N VAL A 210 31.77 7.52 0.87
CA VAL A 210 33.23 7.45 0.79
C VAL A 210 33.87 8.84 0.78
N HIS A 211 33.26 9.82 0.11
CA HIS A 211 33.91 11.09 -0.20
C HIS A 211 33.46 12.28 0.67
N GLU A 212 32.33 12.19 1.37
CA GLU A 212 31.84 13.29 2.20
C GLU A 212 32.10 13.05 3.69
N PRO A 213 32.86 13.94 4.36
CA PRO A 213 33.09 13.84 5.79
C PRO A 213 31.77 13.83 6.58
N LYS A 214 31.63 12.89 7.52
CA LYS A 214 30.43 12.69 8.35
C LYS A 214 29.18 12.23 7.61
N ALA A 215 29.23 12.00 6.29
CA ALA A 215 28.10 11.40 5.58
C ALA A 215 27.80 9.97 6.05
N ASP A 216 28.71 9.35 6.80
CA ASP A 216 28.55 8.07 7.49
C ASP A 216 27.75 8.15 8.80
N THR A 217 27.54 9.35 9.35
CA THR A 217 26.84 9.58 10.63
C THR A 217 25.73 10.63 10.56
N ASP A 218 25.70 11.48 9.53
CA ASP A 218 24.72 12.56 9.35
C ASP A 218 23.93 12.39 8.04
N ASP A 219 22.63 12.13 8.17
CA ASP A 219 21.73 11.89 7.03
C ASP A 219 21.46 13.15 6.20
N GLU A 220 21.57 14.34 6.78
CA GLU A 220 21.37 15.59 6.06
C GLU A 220 22.58 15.92 5.16
N ILE A 221 23.79 15.60 5.63
CA ILE A 221 25.01 15.68 4.81
C ILE A 221 24.93 14.69 3.66
N LEU A 222 24.59 13.43 3.94
CA LEU A 222 24.44 12.39 2.93
C LEU A 222 23.41 12.79 1.88
N ARG A 223 22.25 13.30 2.32
CA ARG A 223 21.20 13.80 1.43
C ARG A 223 21.69 14.92 0.54
N LYS A 224 22.31 15.96 1.11
CA LYS A 224 22.83 17.09 0.32
C LYS A 224 23.84 16.66 -0.73
N CYS A 225 24.70 15.70 -0.40
CA CYS A 225 25.64 15.15 -1.38
C CYS A 225 24.93 14.43 -2.51
N VAL A 226 24.02 13.51 -2.20
CA VAL A 226 23.31 12.73 -3.22
C VAL A 226 22.46 13.64 -4.10
N ASP A 227 21.78 14.64 -3.52
CA ASP A 227 20.98 15.61 -4.26
C ASP A 227 21.87 16.44 -5.21
N ARG A 228 23.04 16.92 -4.73
CA ARG A 228 24.02 17.66 -5.54
C ARG A 228 24.57 16.81 -6.69
N LYS A 229 25.01 15.58 -6.40
CA LYS A 229 25.56 14.63 -7.39
C LYS A 229 24.53 14.17 -8.41
N SER A 230 23.28 14.00 -7.97
CA SER A 230 22.16 13.70 -8.87
C SER A 230 21.94 14.85 -9.85
N PHE A 231 21.97 16.09 -9.37
CA PHE A 231 21.88 17.27 -10.22
C PHE A 231 23.07 17.39 -11.18
N GLU A 232 24.31 17.18 -10.72
CA GLU A 232 25.52 17.16 -11.58
C GLU A 232 25.41 16.11 -12.70
N SER A 233 24.81 14.96 -12.40
CA SER A 233 24.61 13.88 -13.39
C SER A 233 23.52 14.21 -14.43
N ILE A 234 22.49 14.96 -14.04
CA ILE A 234 21.33 15.30 -14.90
C ILE A 234 21.56 16.60 -15.69
N SER A 235 22.24 17.58 -15.08
CA SER A 235 22.45 18.93 -15.62
C SER A 235 22.96 18.97 -17.07
N PRO A 236 23.93 18.13 -17.49
CA PRO A 236 24.40 18.11 -18.88
C PRO A 236 23.35 17.65 -19.89
N ILE A 237 22.38 16.81 -19.47
CA ILE A 237 21.38 16.19 -20.33
C ILE A 237 20.07 17.00 -20.31
N LEU A 238 19.85 17.79 -19.26
CA LEU A 238 18.62 18.55 -19.05
C LEU A 238 18.20 19.41 -20.26
N PRO A 239 19.09 20.18 -20.93
CA PRO A 239 18.69 20.99 -22.08
C PRO A 239 18.30 20.16 -23.32
N ALA A 240 18.82 18.94 -23.45
CA ALA A 240 18.42 18.03 -24.52
C ALA A 240 17.08 17.37 -24.22
N LEU A 241 16.80 17.10 -22.94
CA LEU A 241 15.54 16.55 -22.47
C LEU A 241 14.41 17.58 -22.60
N GLU A 242 14.64 18.83 -22.19
CA GLU A 242 13.70 19.94 -22.33
C GLU A 242 13.27 20.14 -23.79
N ARG A 243 14.23 20.18 -24.72
CA ARG A 243 13.93 20.26 -26.16
C ARG A 243 13.05 19.11 -26.67
N LYS A 244 13.27 17.88 -26.17
CA LYS A 244 12.43 16.73 -26.53
C LYS A 244 11.02 16.85 -25.96
N VAL A 245 10.89 17.36 -24.74
CA VAL A 245 9.58 17.59 -24.10
C VAL A 245 8.80 18.64 -24.88
N ASP A 246 9.44 19.73 -25.31
CA ASP A 246 8.80 20.76 -26.13
C ASP A 246 8.36 20.19 -27.49
N GLU A 247 9.23 19.41 -28.15
CA GLU A 247 8.91 18.76 -29.42
C GLU A 247 7.71 17.82 -29.30
N LEU A 248 7.68 16.99 -28.24
CA LEU A 248 6.58 16.07 -27.97
C LEU A 248 5.29 16.83 -27.63
N SER A 249 5.38 17.91 -26.85
CA SER A 249 4.21 18.74 -26.50
C SER A 249 3.59 19.35 -27.76
N ARG A 250 4.39 19.83 -28.70
CA ARG A 250 3.90 20.35 -29.98
C ARG A 250 3.21 19.28 -30.83
N LYS A 251 3.78 18.07 -30.88
CA LYS A 251 3.18 16.93 -31.59
C LYS A 251 1.84 16.51 -30.98
N ILE A 252 1.70 16.57 -29.66
CA ILE A 252 0.42 16.29 -28.99
C ILE A 252 -0.62 17.33 -29.40
N GLU A 253 -0.27 18.62 -29.42
CA GLU A 253 -1.19 19.69 -29.82
C GLU A 253 -1.61 19.59 -31.29
N GLU A 254 -0.68 19.24 -32.20
CA GLU A 254 -0.98 18.95 -33.61
C GLU A 254 -2.00 17.79 -33.74
N LEU A 255 -1.77 16.68 -33.04
CA LEU A 255 -2.68 15.52 -33.04
C LEU A 255 -4.05 15.85 -32.44
N GLU A 256 -4.12 16.64 -31.37
CA GLU A 256 -5.39 17.06 -30.77
C GLU A 256 -6.24 17.89 -31.73
N ASN A 257 -5.60 18.73 -32.54
CA ASN A 257 -6.27 19.52 -33.58
C ASN A 257 -6.75 18.65 -34.74
N GLU A 258 -5.95 17.69 -35.21
CA GLU A 258 -6.38 16.74 -36.24
C GLU A 258 -7.59 15.91 -35.78
N VAL A 259 -7.58 15.43 -34.53
CA VAL A 259 -8.72 14.69 -33.96
C VAL A 259 -9.97 15.56 -33.87
N LYS A 260 -9.84 16.86 -33.54
CA LYS A 260 -10.97 17.80 -33.55
C LYS A 260 -11.54 18.01 -34.95
N ASP A 261 -10.69 18.11 -35.96
CA ASP A 261 -11.12 18.34 -37.34
C ASP A 261 -11.80 17.10 -37.94
N LEU A 262 -11.34 15.89 -37.59
CA LEU A 262 -12.01 14.65 -37.95
C LEU A 262 -13.40 14.54 -37.30
N LYS A 263 -13.52 14.87 -36.01
CA LYS A 263 -14.82 14.87 -35.30
C LYS A 263 -15.84 15.87 -35.80
N LYS A 264 -15.43 16.88 -36.58
CA LYS A 264 -16.35 17.85 -37.22
C LYS A 264 -16.83 17.38 -38.59
N LYS A 265 -16.23 16.34 -39.16
CA LYS A 265 -16.57 15.79 -40.49
C LYS A 265 -17.53 14.60 -40.44
N ASP A 266 -17.77 14.05 -39.26
CA ASP A 266 -18.81 13.05 -38.95
C ASP A 266 -20.03 13.73 -38.28
#